data_AF-A0A380BKP2-F1
#
_entry.id   AF-A0A380BKP2-F1
#
_cell.length_a   1.000
_cell.length_b   1.000
_cell.length_c   1.000
_cell.angle_alpha   90.00
_cell.angle_beta   90.00
_cell.angle_gamma   90.00
#
_symmetry.space_group_name_H-M   'P 1'
#
loop_
_entity.id
_entity.type
_entity.pdbx_description
1 polymer ?
#
loop_
_entity_poly.entity_id
_entity_poly.type
_entity_poly.pdbx_seq_one_letter_code
_entity_poly.pdbx_strand_id
1 'polypeptide(L)'
;MSNLYWLLTKEAKEASEEIRAFKLTLIQAHLIGDIKISLTPSFLNHMVNEVEEAIRLFSYFEKGEKAPPVHPLHHDLLWLLDAAGHAGAINAEMDGAEKQLKKKSHKFTKEWEAFYLKAIEMAGYLRTNVMKFPALKKFHNDINLEMTIFKAFLDELKEMELNKEALGTFTAQMADHMMREETYYLLKLSETTDIPPPKGDPTKISN
;
A
#
# COMPACT_ATOMS: atom_id res chain seq x y z
N MET A 1 -5.73 6.82 -30.51
CA MET A 1 -5.24 7.39 -29.23
C MET A 1 -4.90 8.85 -29.48
N SER A 2 -5.32 9.79 -28.64
CA SER A 2 -4.96 11.20 -28.85
C SER A 2 -3.46 11.40 -28.57
N ASN A 3 -2.81 12.30 -29.33
CA ASN A 3 -1.39 12.63 -29.15
C ASN A 3 -1.10 13.09 -27.70
N LEU A 4 -2.08 13.72 -27.06
CA LEU A 4 -2.03 14.17 -25.66
C LEU A 4 -2.03 13.01 -24.65
N TYR A 5 -2.83 11.96 -24.85
CA TYR A 5 -2.87 10.81 -23.93
C TYR A 5 -1.56 10.03 -23.94
N TRP A 6 -1.01 9.82 -25.14
CA TRP A 6 0.30 9.18 -25.29
C TRP A 6 1.39 9.99 -24.59
N LEU A 7 1.44 11.31 -24.83
CA LEU A 7 2.42 12.19 -24.21
C LEU A 7 2.31 12.15 -22.67
N LEU A 8 1.10 12.26 -22.13
CA LEU A 8 0.87 12.22 -20.68
C LEU A 8 1.32 10.89 -20.05
N THR A 9 0.99 9.76 -20.67
CA THR A 9 1.35 8.43 -20.13
C THR A 9 2.84 8.16 -20.22
N LYS A 10 3.49 8.64 -21.28
CA LYS A 10 4.95 8.59 -21.43
C LYS A 10 5.65 9.45 -20.38
N GLU A 11 5.26 10.71 -20.23
CA GLU A 11 5.84 11.63 -19.23
C GLU A 11 5.63 11.11 -17.80
N ALA A 12 4.45 10.56 -17.51
CA ALA A 12 4.16 9.94 -16.21
C ALA A 12 5.07 8.74 -15.92
N LYS A 13 5.36 7.92 -16.93
CA LYS A 13 6.29 6.79 -16.81
C LYS A 13 7.72 7.29 -16.55
N GLU A 14 8.21 8.23 -17.35
CA GLU A 14 9.55 8.80 -17.22
C GLU A 14 9.76 9.42 -15.82
N ALA A 15 8.80 10.23 -15.35
CA ALA A 15 8.83 10.79 -14.00
C ALA A 15 8.77 9.72 -12.90
N SER A 16 8.05 8.61 -13.12
CA SER A 16 8.00 7.49 -12.19
C SER A 16 9.35 6.76 -12.11
N GLU A 17 10.04 6.60 -13.25
CA GLU A 17 11.39 6.02 -13.29
C GLU A 17 12.42 6.93 -12.58
N GLU A 18 12.31 8.25 -12.75
CA GLU A 18 13.16 9.23 -12.07
C GLU A 18 12.97 9.19 -10.54
N ILE A 19 11.72 9.23 -10.05
CA ILE A 19 11.47 9.17 -8.60
C ILE A 19 11.84 7.81 -7.99
N ARG A 20 11.70 6.72 -8.76
CA ARG A 20 12.22 5.41 -8.36
C ARG A 20 13.73 5.43 -8.15
N ALA A 21 14.48 5.97 -9.11
CA ALA A 21 15.93 6.09 -9.01
C ALA A 21 16.36 6.97 -7.83
N PHE A 22 15.64 8.06 -7.59
CA PHE A 22 15.86 8.92 -6.44
C PHE A 22 15.62 8.20 -5.11
N LYS A 23 14.48 7.52 -4.94
CA LYS A 23 14.16 6.73 -3.73
C LYS A 23 15.23 5.65 -3.46
N LEU A 24 15.69 4.94 -4.49
CA LEU A 24 16.78 3.97 -4.37
C LEU A 24 18.11 4.62 -3.97
N THR A 25 18.39 5.83 -4.45
CA THR A 25 19.57 6.60 -4.03
C THR A 25 19.50 6.96 -2.54
N LEU A 26 18.33 7.32 -2.03
CA LEU A 26 18.13 7.56 -0.59
C LEU A 26 18.36 6.29 0.23
N ILE A 27 17.84 5.14 -0.23
CA ILE A 27 18.08 3.84 0.43
C ILE A 27 19.58 3.51 0.41
N GLN A 28 20.27 3.69 -0.72
CA GLN A 28 21.70 3.47 -0.81
C GLN A 28 22.47 4.36 0.18
N ALA A 29 22.11 5.64 0.28
CA ALA A 29 22.72 6.56 1.22
C ALA A 29 22.47 6.15 2.69
N HIS A 30 21.32 5.56 3.01
CA HIS A 30 21.07 4.96 4.33
C HIS A 30 21.98 3.77 4.62
N LEU A 31 22.23 2.91 3.63
CA LEU A 31 22.92 1.63 3.83
C LEU A 31 24.44 1.78 3.96
N ILE A 32 25.03 2.68 3.16
CA ILE A 32 26.49 2.76 3.02
C ILE A 32 27.02 4.20 2.95
N GLY A 33 26.14 5.21 3.01
CA GLY A 33 26.51 6.62 2.90
C GLY A 33 26.17 7.43 4.15
N ASP A 34 26.13 8.75 3.98
CA ASP A 34 25.76 9.71 5.03
C ASP A 34 24.47 10.44 4.64
N ILE A 35 23.36 10.09 5.31
CA ILE A 35 22.08 10.78 5.16
C ILE A 35 21.41 10.95 6.52
N LYS A 36 20.72 12.08 6.72
CA LYS A 36 19.88 12.35 7.88
C LYS A 36 18.48 12.68 7.41
N ILE A 37 17.57 11.72 7.57
CA ILE A 37 16.15 11.82 7.22
C ILE A 37 15.35 10.98 8.23
N SER A 38 14.08 11.33 8.45
CA SER A 38 13.17 10.63 9.37
C SER A 38 12.54 9.37 8.79
N LEU A 39 12.54 9.20 7.47
CA LEU A 39 12.02 8.01 6.81
C LEU A 39 13.02 6.86 6.93
N THR A 40 12.52 5.67 7.26
CA THR A 40 13.37 4.47 7.37
C THR A 40 13.62 3.85 5.99
N PRO A 41 14.71 3.06 5.82
CA PRO A 41 14.98 2.38 4.55
C PRO A 41 13.83 1.48 4.09
N SER A 42 13.16 0.78 5.00
CA SER A 42 12.01 -0.07 4.66
C SER A 42 10.80 0.75 4.19
N PHE A 43 10.52 1.89 4.82
CA PHE A 43 9.44 2.77 4.39
C PHE A 43 9.70 3.34 2.99
N LEU A 44 10.95 3.79 2.72
CA LEU A 44 11.37 4.17 1.37
C LEU A 44 11.30 3.01 0.37
N ASN A 45 11.57 1.77 0.82
CA ASN A 45 11.48 0.60 -0.03
C ASN A 45 10.03 0.27 -0.42
N HIS A 46 9.05 0.48 0.47
CA HIS A 46 7.63 0.34 0.12
C HIS A 46 7.23 1.37 -0.93
N MET A 47 7.69 2.62 -0.77
CA MET A 47 7.54 3.65 -1.80
C MET A 47 8.17 3.28 -3.16
N VAL A 48 9.21 2.44 -3.17
CA VAL A 48 9.80 1.89 -4.39
C VAL A 48 8.89 0.82 -5.00
N ASN A 49 8.34 -0.09 -4.18
CA ASN A 49 7.38 -1.09 -4.63
C ASN A 49 6.14 -0.45 -5.29
N GLU A 50 5.58 0.60 -4.67
CA GLU A 50 4.43 1.36 -5.19
C GLU A 50 4.71 1.95 -6.58
N VAL A 51 5.86 2.64 -6.74
CA VAL A 51 6.21 3.26 -8.03
C VAL A 51 6.57 2.23 -9.09
N GLU A 52 7.12 1.06 -8.71
CA GLU A 52 7.33 -0.04 -9.63
C GLU A 52 6.00 -0.61 -10.17
N GLU A 53 4.96 -0.68 -9.35
CA GLU A 53 3.61 -1.03 -9.81
C GLU A 53 3.03 0.04 -10.75
N ALA A 54 3.25 1.33 -10.47
CA ALA A 54 2.87 2.41 -11.37
C ALA A 54 3.58 2.32 -12.73
N ILE A 55 4.91 2.11 -12.74
CA ILE A 55 5.71 1.92 -13.96
C ILE A 55 5.20 0.72 -14.76
N ARG A 56 4.87 -0.39 -14.08
CA ARG A 56 4.27 -1.56 -14.73
C ARG A 56 3.01 -1.17 -15.48
N LEU A 57 2.09 -0.43 -14.86
CA LEU A 57 0.85 0.03 -15.49
C LEU A 57 1.11 1.00 -16.65
N PHE A 58 1.97 2.01 -16.45
CA PHE A 58 2.29 2.99 -17.49
C PHE A 58 2.97 2.34 -18.71
N SER A 59 3.71 1.25 -18.54
CA SER A 59 4.31 0.50 -19.66
C SER A 59 3.31 -0.13 -20.65
N TYR A 60 2.04 -0.29 -20.24
CA TYR A 60 0.93 -0.66 -21.11
C TYR A 60 0.20 0.58 -21.63
N PHE A 61 -0.06 1.55 -20.76
CA PHE A 61 -0.80 2.76 -21.12
C PHE A 61 -0.08 3.60 -22.18
N GLU A 62 1.26 3.67 -22.13
CA GLU A 62 2.07 4.36 -23.15
C GLU A 62 1.94 3.74 -24.55
N LYS A 63 1.59 2.45 -24.64
CA LYS A 63 1.32 1.73 -25.90
C LYS A 63 -0.14 1.81 -26.32
N GLY A 64 -0.97 2.42 -25.47
CA GLY A 64 -2.41 2.44 -25.61
C GLY A 64 -3.12 1.13 -25.28
N GLU A 65 -2.43 0.27 -24.52
CA GLU A 65 -2.94 -1.02 -24.10
C GLU A 65 -3.54 -0.92 -22.70
N LYS A 66 -4.52 -1.76 -22.42
CA LYS A 66 -4.99 -1.97 -21.04
C LYS A 66 -4.03 -2.95 -20.37
N ALA A 67 -3.54 -2.62 -19.18
CA ALA A 67 -2.74 -3.56 -18.39
C ALA A 67 -3.52 -4.86 -18.16
N PRO A 68 -2.91 -6.04 -18.42
CA PRO A 68 -3.58 -7.31 -18.22
C PRO A 68 -3.90 -7.51 -16.73
N PRO A 69 -5.01 -8.22 -16.41
CA PRO A 69 -5.30 -8.59 -15.04
C PRO A 69 -4.19 -9.51 -14.52
N VAL A 70 -3.81 -9.30 -13.27
CA VAL A 70 -2.85 -10.14 -12.55
C VAL A 70 -3.60 -11.06 -11.58
N HIS A 71 -2.94 -12.12 -11.14
CA HIS A 71 -3.49 -12.97 -10.09
C HIS A 71 -3.64 -12.15 -8.79
N PRO A 72 -4.69 -12.35 -7.96
CA PRO A 72 -4.88 -11.56 -6.73
C PRO A 72 -3.67 -11.59 -5.77
N LEU A 73 -2.95 -12.73 -5.70
CA LEU A 73 -1.70 -12.82 -4.92
C LEU A 73 -0.58 -11.86 -5.37
N HIS A 74 -0.61 -11.32 -6.59
CA HIS A 74 0.28 -10.20 -6.99
C HIS A 74 0.04 -8.99 -6.08
N HIS A 75 -1.23 -8.66 -5.86
CA HIS A 75 -1.61 -7.56 -5.00
C HIS A 75 -1.35 -7.88 -3.53
N ASP A 76 -1.66 -9.10 -3.09
CA ASP A 76 -1.41 -9.52 -1.70
C ASP A 76 0.09 -9.41 -1.34
N LEU A 77 0.99 -9.84 -2.23
CA LEU A 77 2.44 -9.80 -2.01
C LEU A 77 3.05 -8.39 -2.06
N LEU A 78 2.33 -7.41 -2.61
CA LEU A 78 2.77 -6.02 -2.63
C LEU A 78 2.16 -5.26 -1.43
N TRP A 79 0.84 -5.26 -1.34
CA TRP A 79 0.09 -4.35 -0.47
C TRP A 79 -0.03 -4.83 0.99
N LEU A 80 0.15 -6.13 1.29
CA LEU A 80 0.12 -6.57 2.69
C LEU A 80 1.34 -6.08 3.48
N LEU A 81 2.52 -6.07 2.85
CA LEU A 81 3.73 -5.56 3.49
C LEU A 81 3.71 -4.03 3.58
N ASP A 82 3.12 -3.38 2.57
CA ASP A 82 2.82 -1.95 2.58
C ASP A 82 1.94 -1.55 3.78
N ALA A 83 0.78 -2.18 3.95
CA ALA A 83 -0.12 -1.95 5.09
C ALA A 83 0.56 -2.25 6.45
N ALA A 84 1.43 -3.26 6.53
CA ALA A 84 2.25 -3.50 7.72
C ALA A 84 3.21 -2.33 8.00
N GLY A 85 3.82 -1.77 6.94
CA GLY A 85 4.66 -0.58 6.98
C GLY A 85 3.89 0.66 7.43
N HIS A 86 2.67 0.87 6.93
CA HIS A 86 1.77 1.95 7.36
C HIS A 86 1.49 1.87 8.86
N ALA A 87 1.03 0.71 9.34
CA ALA A 87 0.78 0.49 10.76
C ALA A 87 2.05 0.68 11.61
N GLY A 88 3.20 0.23 11.11
CA GLY A 88 4.50 0.41 11.77
C GLY A 88 4.93 1.87 11.87
N ALA A 89 4.76 2.64 10.79
CA ALA A 89 5.05 4.08 10.74
C ALA A 89 4.17 4.85 11.73
N ILE A 90 2.86 4.58 11.76
CA ILE A 90 1.95 5.16 12.75
C ILE A 90 2.47 4.89 14.16
N ASN A 91 2.79 3.63 14.49
CA ASN A 91 3.32 3.30 15.82
C ASN A 91 4.58 4.11 16.14
N ALA A 92 5.52 4.23 15.21
CA ALA A 92 6.78 4.96 15.41
C ALA A 92 6.56 6.47 15.60
N GLU A 93 5.62 7.07 14.88
CA GLU A 93 5.38 8.51 14.85
C GLU A 93 4.43 9.02 15.95
N MET A 94 3.74 8.12 16.65
CA MET A 94 3.00 8.46 17.87
C MET A 94 3.93 8.77 19.04
N ASP A 95 3.60 9.81 19.82
CA ASP A 95 4.32 10.19 21.03
C ASP A 95 4.44 9.02 22.01
N GLY A 96 5.48 9.04 22.85
CA GLY A 96 5.70 8.02 23.87
C GLY A 96 4.52 7.84 24.83
N ALA A 97 3.70 8.88 25.06
CA ALA A 97 2.52 8.86 25.91
C ALA A 97 1.29 8.19 25.26
N GLU A 98 1.24 8.10 23.93
CA GLU A 98 0.11 7.55 23.15
C GLU A 98 0.06 6.01 23.17
N LYS A 99 0.08 5.42 24.37
CA LYS A 99 0.21 3.97 24.56
C LYS A 99 -0.89 3.16 23.87
N GLN A 100 -2.12 3.67 23.84
CA GLN A 100 -3.23 2.96 23.21
C GLN A 100 -3.15 3.00 21.69
N LEU A 101 -2.84 4.16 21.09
CA LEU A 101 -2.65 4.27 19.64
C LEU A 101 -1.47 3.39 19.20
N LYS A 102 -0.33 3.45 19.89
CA LYS A 102 0.82 2.57 19.64
C LYS A 102 0.46 1.09 19.72
N LYS A 103 -0.34 0.69 20.73
CA LYS A 103 -0.80 -0.70 20.88
C LYS A 103 -1.72 -1.13 19.74
N LYS A 104 -2.66 -0.29 19.32
CA LYS A 104 -3.54 -0.54 18.16
C LYS A 104 -2.71 -0.71 16.89
N SER A 105 -1.83 0.24 16.58
CA SER A 105 -0.98 0.20 15.39
C SER A 105 -0.06 -1.02 15.38
N HIS A 106 0.56 -1.36 16.51
CA HIS A 106 1.40 -2.57 16.62
C HIS A 106 0.62 -3.87 16.38
N LYS A 107 -0.66 -3.91 16.76
CA LYS A 107 -1.54 -5.05 16.49
C LYS A 107 -1.74 -5.21 14.98
N PHE A 108 -2.08 -4.13 14.29
CA PHE A 108 -2.24 -4.13 12.83
C PHE A 108 -0.95 -4.55 12.13
N THR A 109 0.22 -4.03 12.53
CA THR A 109 1.51 -4.47 11.95
C THR A 109 1.64 -6.00 12.00
N LYS A 110 1.41 -6.61 13.17
CA LYS A 110 1.52 -8.07 13.33
C LYS A 110 0.51 -8.84 12.47
N GLU A 111 -0.71 -8.33 12.36
CA GLU A 111 -1.78 -8.96 11.58
C GLU A 111 -1.46 -8.92 10.08
N TRP A 112 -0.96 -7.78 9.58
CA TRP A 112 -0.52 -7.62 8.20
C TRP A 112 0.71 -8.48 7.86
N GLU A 113 1.70 -8.53 8.74
CA GLU A 113 2.86 -9.44 8.59
C GLU A 113 2.41 -10.91 8.54
N ALA A 114 1.47 -11.31 9.40
CA ALA A 114 0.94 -12.68 9.40
C ALA A 114 0.17 -13.01 8.11
N PHE A 115 -0.61 -12.06 7.58
CA PHE A 115 -1.24 -12.22 6.27
C PHE A 115 -0.22 -12.32 5.14
N TYR A 116 0.84 -11.51 5.17
CA TYR A 116 1.90 -11.55 4.16
C TYR A 116 2.61 -12.91 4.13
N LEU A 117 2.96 -13.47 5.30
CA LEU A 117 3.52 -14.82 5.39
C LEU A 117 2.58 -15.88 4.80
N LYS A 118 1.28 -15.75 5.05
CA LYS A 118 0.27 -16.64 4.45
C LYS A 118 0.19 -16.47 2.93
N ALA A 119 0.29 -15.24 2.41
CA ALA A 119 0.29 -14.99 0.96
C ALA A 119 1.47 -15.67 0.25
N ILE A 120 2.66 -15.67 0.87
CA ILE A 120 3.85 -16.38 0.35
C ILE A 120 3.54 -17.87 0.16
N GLU A 121 2.98 -18.53 1.16
CA GLU A 121 2.63 -19.95 1.07
C GLU A 121 1.55 -20.20 0.01
N MET A 122 0.53 -19.35 -0.06
CA MET A 122 -0.52 -19.45 -1.08
C MET A 122 0.03 -19.30 -2.49
N ALA A 123 0.99 -18.39 -2.71
CA ALA A 123 1.70 -18.27 -3.98
C ALA A 123 2.51 -19.53 -4.30
N GLY A 124 3.13 -20.13 -3.30
CA GLY A 124 3.79 -21.43 -3.40
C GLY A 124 2.86 -22.57 -3.86
N TYR A 125 1.60 -22.57 -3.42
CA TYR A 125 0.60 -23.58 -3.81
C TYR A 125 0.19 -23.49 -5.28
N LEU A 126 0.29 -22.32 -5.91
CA LEU A 126 -0.05 -22.13 -7.33
C LEU A 126 0.80 -22.99 -8.28
N ARG A 127 1.98 -23.47 -7.84
CA ARG A 127 2.83 -24.41 -8.60
C ARG A 127 2.15 -25.75 -8.89
N THR A 128 1.05 -26.06 -8.21
CA THR A 128 0.18 -27.21 -8.51
C THR A 128 -0.74 -26.98 -9.72
N ASN A 129 -0.70 -25.79 -10.34
CA ASN A 129 -1.64 -25.30 -11.36
C ASN A 129 -3.09 -25.14 -10.87
N VAL A 130 -3.32 -25.21 -9.55
CA VAL A 130 -4.62 -24.89 -8.94
C VAL A 130 -4.65 -23.40 -8.63
N MET A 131 -5.20 -22.62 -9.57
CA MET A 131 -5.21 -21.14 -9.48
C MET A 131 -6.31 -20.57 -8.58
N LYS A 132 -7.30 -21.39 -8.20
CA LYS A 132 -8.40 -20.99 -7.32
C LYS A 132 -8.72 -22.14 -6.39
N PHE A 133 -8.84 -21.86 -5.09
CA PHE A 133 -9.18 -22.86 -4.09
C PHE A 133 -9.86 -22.21 -2.86
N PRO A 134 -10.68 -22.96 -2.10
CA PRO A 134 -11.50 -22.38 -1.03
C PRO A 134 -10.72 -21.61 0.05
N ALA A 135 -9.53 -22.09 0.42
CA ALA A 135 -8.70 -21.41 1.41
C ALA A 135 -8.18 -20.05 0.93
N LEU A 136 -7.90 -19.88 -0.37
CA LEU A 136 -7.54 -18.59 -0.98
C LEU A 136 -8.72 -17.62 -0.96
N LYS A 137 -9.92 -18.10 -1.31
CA LYS A 137 -11.14 -17.29 -1.21
C LYS A 137 -11.41 -16.81 0.22
N LYS A 138 -11.26 -17.70 1.21
CA LYS A 138 -11.40 -17.31 2.63
C LYS A 138 -10.33 -16.29 3.01
N PHE A 139 -9.09 -16.47 2.57
CA PHE A 139 -8.00 -15.53 2.85
C PHE A 139 -8.31 -14.12 2.36
N HIS A 140 -8.86 -13.95 1.15
CA HIS A 140 -9.27 -12.64 0.64
C HIS A 140 -10.45 -12.02 1.41
N ASN A 141 -11.39 -12.84 1.88
CA ASN A 141 -12.45 -12.35 2.78
C ASN A 141 -11.88 -11.87 4.14
N ASP A 142 -10.91 -12.60 4.69
CA ASP A 142 -10.24 -12.23 5.95
C ASP A 142 -9.48 -10.90 5.77
N ILE A 143 -8.75 -10.73 4.66
CA ILE A 143 -8.07 -9.46 4.30
C ILE A 143 -9.09 -8.32 4.18
N ASN A 144 -10.18 -8.51 3.45
CA ASN A 144 -11.19 -7.48 3.25
C ASN A 144 -11.79 -7.00 4.59
N LEU A 145 -12.05 -7.91 5.52
CA LEU A 145 -12.55 -7.57 6.85
C LEU A 145 -11.52 -6.75 7.63
N GLU A 146 -10.28 -7.24 7.75
CA GLU A 146 -9.25 -6.54 8.52
C GLU A 146 -8.93 -5.17 7.92
N MET A 147 -8.94 -5.07 6.59
CA MET A 147 -8.62 -3.81 5.90
C MET A 147 -9.72 -2.78 6.08
N THR A 148 -10.97 -3.23 6.17
CA THR A 148 -12.10 -2.36 6.53
C THR A 148 -11.92 -1.79 7.94
N ILE A 149 -11.44 -2.60 8.89
CA ILE A 149 -11.16 -2.17 10.27
C ILE A 149 -9.97 -1.20 10.28
N PHE A 150 -8.89 -1.51 9.55
CA PHE A 150 -7.71 -0.66 9.49
C PHE A 150 -7.99 0.70 8.85
N LYS A 151 -8.77 0.75 7.77
CA LYS A 151 -9.23 2.01 7.18
C LYS A 151 -10.05 2.86 8.15
N ALA A 152 -10.93 2.25 8.94
CA ALA A 152 -11.67 2.98 9.97
C ALA A 152 -10.75 3.55 11.06
N PHE A 153 -9.66 2.84 11.39
CA PHE A 153 -8.64 3.35 12.29
C PHE A 153 -7.83 4.50 11.69
N LEU A 154 -7.51 4.44 10.39
CA LEU A 154 -6.87 5.57 9.69
C LEU A 154 -7.75 6.81 9.67
N ASP A 155 -9.06 6.64 9.47
CA ASP A 155 -10.05 7.72 9.51
C ASP A 155 -10.15 8.32 10.93
N GLU A 156 -10.20 7.48 11.98
CA GLU A 156 -10.13 7.92 13.39
C GLU A 156 -8.86 8.76 13.65
N LEU A 157 -7.70 8.30 13.19
CA LEU A 157 -6.43 9.01 13.35
C LEU A 157 -6.38 10.33 12.58
N LYS A 158 -6.94 10.37 11.37
CA LYS A 158 -7.06 11.59 10.57
C LYS A 158 -7.83 12.65 11.35
N GLU A 159 -9.00 12.30 11.88
CA GLU A 159 -9.84 13.21 12.67
C GLU A 159 -9.15 13.66 13.95
N MET A 160 -8.48 12.74 14.66
CA MET A 160 -7.69 13.10 15.86
C MET A 160 -6.57 14.10 15.53
N GLU A 161 -5.88 13.96 14.40
CA GLU A 161 -4.82 14.89 14.02
C GLU A 161 -5.38 16.28 13.61
N LEU A 162 -6.49 16.30 12.86
CA LEU A 162 -7.18 17.54 12.51
C LEU A 162 -7.64 18.30 13.75
N ASN A 163 -8.13 17.58 14.76
CA ASN A 163 -8.61 18.14 16.02
C ASN A 163 -7.52 18.34 17.10
N LYS A 164 -6.26 17.99 16.79
CA LYS A 164 -5.12 18.07 17.73
C LYS A 164 -5.30 17.21 18.99
N GLU A 165 -5.95 16.06 18.85
CA GLU A 165 -6.23 15.09 19.90
C GLU A 165 -5.21 13.95 19.97
N ALA A 166 -4.45 13.70 18.90
CA ALA A 166 -3.35 12.73 18.88
C ALA A 166 -1.99 13.44 18.92
N LEU A 167 -1.12 13.01 19.84
CA LEU A 167 0.24 13.54 19.98
C LEU A 167 1.25 12.72 19.16
N GLY A 168 2.04 13.38 18.33
CA GLY A 168 3.05 12.73 17.51
C GLY A 168 3.52 13.60 16.35
N THR A 169 4.24 12.98 15.41
CA THR A 169 4.65 13.62 14.13
C THR A 169 3.83 13.14 12.94
N PHE A 170 2.91 12.19 13.16
CA PHE A 170 1.99 11.71 12.13
C PHE A 170 1.00 12.82 11.73
N THR A 171 0.57 12.82 10.47
CA THR A 171 -0.27 13.89 9.90
C THR A 171 -1.58 13.35 9.33
N ALA A 172 -2.65 14.13 9.32
CA ALA A 172 -3.91 13.79 8.65
C ALA A 172 -3.71 13.52 7.16
N GLN A 173 -2.77 14.21 6.51
CA GLN A 173 -2.43 13.96 5.11
C GLN A 173 -1.84 12.56 4.91
N MET A 174 -0.98 12.10 5.83
CA MET A 174 -0.44 10.75 5.80
C MET A 174 -1.54 9.70 6.01
N ALA A 175 -2.46 9.95 6.95
CA ALA A 175 -3.62 9.10 7.18
C ALA A 175 -4.50 8.94 5.91
N ASP A 176 -4.80 10.05 5.23
CA ASP A 176 -5.56 10.07 3.97
C ASP A 176 -4.83 9.30 2.86
N HIS A 177 -3.51 9.53 2.72
CA HIS A 177 -2.68 8.83 1.75
C HIS A 177 -2.72 7.31 1.93
N MET A 178 -2.45 6.83 3.15
CA MET A 178 -2.52 5.41 3.47
C MET A 178 -3.92 4.86 3.17
N MET A 179 -4.99 5.56 3.60
CA MET A 179 -6.36 5.10 3.38
C MET A 179 -6.74 4.99 1.90
N ARG A 180 -6.22 5.87 1.04
CA ARG A 180 -6.45 5.79 -0.42
C ARG A 180 -5.72 4.59 -1.02
N GLU A 181 -4.54 4.26 -0.55
CA GLU A 181 -3.80 3.07 -0.99
C GLU A 181 -4.49 1.79 -0.54
N GLU A 182 -4.95 1.71 0.71
CA GLU A 182 -5.74 0.57 1.18
C GLU A 182 -7.05 0.42 0.39
N THR A 183 -7.65 1.54 -0.02
CA THR A 183 -8.83 1.54 -0.89
C THR A 183 -8.50 1.06 -2.30
N TYR A 184 -7.35 1.46 -2.85
CA TYR A 184 -6.87 0.98 -4.14
C TYR A 184 -6.60 -0.53 -4.12
N TYR A 185 -5.94 -1.03 -3.07
CA TYR A 185 -5.68 -2.44 -2.90
C TYR A 185 -6.99 -3.26 -2.85
N LEU A 186 -7.96 -2.86 -2.01
CA LEU A 186 -9.26 -3.54 -1.97
C LEU A 186 -10.00 -3.48 -3.32
N LEU A 187 -9.89 -2.36 -4.05
CA LEU A 187 -10.47 -2.25 -5.38
C LEU A 187 -9.85 -3.29 -6.32
N LYS A 188 -8.52 -3.41 -6.36
CA LYS A 188 -7.81 -4.41 -7.17
C LYS A 188 -8.10 -5.84 -6.76
N LEU A 189 -8.27 -6.08 -5.47
CA LEU A 189 -8.65 -7.39 -4.98
C LEU A 189 -10.09 -7.74 -5.38
N SER A 190 -11.03 -6.77 -5.35
CA SER A 190 -12.41 -6.97 -5.81
C SER A 190 -12.53 -7.20 -7.33
N GLU A 191 -11.62 -6.65 -8.13
CA GLU A 191 -11.58 -6.86 -9.59
C GLU A 191 -11.20 -8.31 -9.97
N THR A 192 -10.54 -9.05 -9.06
CA THR A 192 -9.94 -10.37 -9.34
C THR A 192 -10.40 -11.49 -8.41
N THR A 193 -11.28 -11.18 -7.44
CA THR A 193 -11.81 -12.12 -6.44
C THR A 193 -13.32 -11.94 -6.24
N ASP A 194 -13.90 -12.64 -5.26
CA ASP A 194 -15.33 -12.58 -4.93
C ASP A 194 -15.65 -11.55 -3.82
N ILE A 195 -14.68 -10.75 -3.35
CA ILE A 195 -14.96 -9.73 -2.35
C ILE A 195 -15.75 -8.56 -2.96
N PRO A 196 -16.61 -7.87 -2.19
CA PRO A 196 -17.33 -6.72 -2.71
C PRO A 196 -16.37 -5.56 -3.01
N PRO A 197 -16.68 -4.70 -3.99
CA PRO A 197 -15.94 -3.45 -4.19
C PRO A 197 -15.93 -2.59 -2.91
N PRO A 198 -14.79 -1.96 -2.57
CA PRO A 198 -14.70 -1.14 -1.37
C PRO A 198 -15.55 0.12 -1.49
N LYS A 199 -15.97 0.65 -0.34
CA LYS A 199 -16.48 2.03 -0.26
C LYS A 199 -15.30 3.02 -0.31
N GLY A 200 -15.48 4.11 -1.06
CA GLY A 200 -14.50 5.18 -1.22
C GLY A 200 -13.99 5.31 -2.66
N ASP A 201 -13.26 6.39 -2.92
CA ASP A 201 -12.62 6.66 -4.21
C ASP A 201 -11.11 6.85 -3.97
N PRO A 202 -10.24 5.94 -4.43
CA PRO A 202 -8.80 6.03 -4.17
C PRO A 202 -8.14 7.24 -4.86
N THR A 203 -8.86 7.93 -5.76
CA THR A 203 -8.34 9.09 -6.51
C THR A 203 -8.70 10.44 -5.88
N LYS A 204 -9.52 10.45 -4.81
CA LYS A 204 -9.97 11.68 -4.16
C LYS A 204 -9.53 11.72 -2.71
N ILE A 205 -8.97 12.86 -2.32
CA ILE A 205 -8.71 13.18 -0.92
C ILE A 205 -10.04 13.10 -0.16
N SER A 206 -10.04 12.37 0.95
CA SER A 206 -11.17 12.33 1.87
C SER A 206 -11.33 13.70 2.52
N ASN A 207 -12.51 14.31 2.38
CA ASN A 207 -12.85 15.54 3.10
C ASN A 207 -13.09 15.19 4.56
#